data_AF-A0A4V1FKS2-F1
#
_entry.id   AF-A0A4V1FKS2-F1
#
_cell.length_a   1.000
_cell.length_b   1.000
_cell.length_c   1.000
_cell.angle_alpha   90.00
_cell.angle_beta   90.00
_cell.angle_gamma   90.00
#
_symmetry.space_group_name_H-M   'P 1'
#
loop_
_entity.id
_entity.type
_entity.pdbx_description
1 polymer ?
#
loop_
_entity_poly.entity_id
_entity_poly.type
_entity_poly.pdbx_seq_one_letter_code
_entity_poly.pdbx_strand_id
1 'polypeptide(L)'
;MSPASENPQRPSRDRALERAAFPWSRVAGVLGLDPEEAELALRDEDRTREAVLAASRAHLAADDDRRAGRVPDTAIAAHPDFPTGMGMSLIGAGVLWEVTDLVPQIALRVAKDHHEDGDEELAASFAAMVAEFARPPEDDAVAWAAQSLLVDVFTRAGSPDRADALARDLAAHAVPLDLWRDDDPALPDDSMAWHGGAFVEGMPPRRDGRALTFEEAAEYVDSLLTDSLREREAEGDGTGDGPGERPA
;
A
#
# COMPACT_ATOMS: atom_id res chain seq x y z
N MET A 1 -21.64 -5.44 -32.21
CA MET A 1 -20.20 -5.06 -32.14
C MET A 1 -20.13 -3.56 -31.92
N SER A 2 -20.06 -3.17 -30.66
CA SER A 2 -19.67 -1.81 -30.23
C SER A 2 -18.34 -1.94 -29.50
N PRO A 3 -17.44 -0.95 -29.64
CA PRO A 3 -16.06 -1.07 -29.22
C PRO A 3 -15.96 -1.21 -27.70
N ALA A 4 -15.06 -2.09 -27.28
CA ALA A 4 -14.62 -2.19 -25.89
C ALA A 4 -14.22 -0.79 -25.43
N SER A 5 -14.88 -0.30 -24.39
CA SER A 5 -14.41 0.86 -23.65
C SER A 5 -12.98 0.56 -23.19
N GLU A 6 -12.03 1.31 -23.72
CA GLU A 6 -10.64 1.29 -23.27
C GLU A 6 -10.62 1.49 -21.76
N ASN A 7 -10.05 0.52 -21.05
CA ASN A 7 -9.67 0.69 -19.66
C ASN A 7 -8.81 1.97 -19.56
N PRO A 8 -9.03 2.85 -18.57
CA PRO A 8 -8.15 3.97 -18.33
C PRO A 8 -6.73 3.44 -18.11
N GLN A 9 -5.80 3.88 -18.97
CA GLN A 9 -4.44 3.35 -19.04
C GLN A 9 -3.70 3.62 -17.73
N ARG A 10 -3.31 2.55 -17.03
CA ARG A 10 -2.27 2.60 -15.98
C ARG A 10 -1.09 3.43 -16.50
N PRO A 11 -0.41 4.25 -15.68
CA PRO A 11 0.80 4.92 -16.10
C PRO A 11 1.76 3.84 -16.58
N SER A 12 2.10 3.85 -17.87
CA SER A 12 3.00 2.84 -18.42
C SER A 12 4.32 2.96 -17.67
N ARG A 13 4.89 1.82 -17.28
CA ARG A 13 6.22 1.74 -16.66
C ARG A 13 7.21 2.67 -17.35
N ASP A 14 7.25 2.60 -18.68
CA ASP A 14 8.15 3.40 -19.51
C ASP A 14 7.97 4.91 -19.28
N ARG A 15 6.72 5.39 -19.14
CA ARG A 15 6.43 6.80 -18.84
C ARG A 15 6.88 7.20 -17.44
N ALA A 16 6.79 6.31 -16.46
CA ALA A 16 7.27 6.59 -15.10
C ALA A 16 8.80 6.66 -15.06
N LEU A 17 9.49 5.72 -15.74
CA LEU A 17 10.94 5.67 -15.84
C LEU A 17 11.54 6.84 -16.63
N GLU A 18 10.78 7.42 -17.57
CA GLU A 18 11.19 8.60 -18.34
C GLU A 18 11.10 9.92 -17.55
N ARG A 19 10.53 9.93 -16.33
CA ARG A 19 10.46 11.13 -15.49
C ARG A 19 11.87 11.54 -15.06
N ALA A 20 12.21 12.80 -15.29
CA ALA A 20 13.54 13.35 -14.95
C ALA A 20 13.90 13.22 -13.45
N ALA A 21 12.90 13.13 -12.58
CA ALA A 21 13.06 12.97 -11.13
C ALA A 21 12.83 11.53 -10.64
N PHE A 22 12.85 10.53 -11.52
CA PHE A 22 12.65 9.14 -11.08
C PHE A 22 13.77 8.72 -10.10
N PRO A 23 13.43 8.22 -8.89
CA PRO A 23 14.41 8.00 -7.83
C PRO A 23 15.15 6.66 -7.96
N TRP A 24 15.93 6.49 -9.04
CA TRP A 24 16.59 5.23 -9.43
C TRP A 24 17.31 4.51 -8.27
N SER A 25 18.25 5.18 -7.60
CA SER A 25 19.05 4.56 -6.54
C SER A 25 18.22 4.14 -5.32
N ARG A 26 17.16 4.89 -5.00
CA ARG A 26 16.25 4.57 -3.89
C ARG A 26 15.45 3.31 -4.21
N VAL A 27 14.87 3.25 -5.41
CA VAL A 27 14.09 2.08 -5.85
C VAL A 27 14.99 0.86 -5.95
N ALA A 28 16.20 0.99 -6.48
CA ALA A 28 17.18 -0.11 -6.49
C ALA A 28 17.51 -0.60 -5.07
N GLY A 29 17.78 0.31 -4.13
CA GLY A 29 18.05 -0.03 -2.73
C GLY A 29 16.90 -0.77 -2.04
N VAL A 30 15.65 -0.31 -2.26
CA VAL A 30 14.41 -0.96 -1.81
C VAL A 30 14.31 -2.40 -2.34
N LEU A 31 14.71 -2.63 -3.58
CA LEU A 31 14.63 -3.93 -4.24
C LEU A 31 15.87 -4.81 -4.02
N GLY A 32 16.86 -4.35 -3.24
CA GLY A 32 18.13 -5.06 -3.04
C GLY A 32 18.98 -5.16 -4.31
N LEU A 33 18.75 -4.26 -5.28
CA LEU A 33 19.55 -4.13 -6.49
C LEU A 33 20.75 -3.20 -6.24
N ASP A 34 21.81 -3.39 -7.01
CA ASP A 34 22.99 -2.53 -6.95
C ASP A 34 22.62 -1.08 -7.34
N PRO A 35 22.81 -0.09 -6.44
CA PRO A 35 22.52 1.31 -6.74
C PRO A 35 23.38 1.89 -7.88
N GLU A 36 24.58 1.35 -8.12
CA GLU A 36 25.47 1.82 -9.20
C GLU A 36 24.97 1.37 -10.58
N GLU A 37 24.23 0.26 -10.65
CA GLU A 37 23.61 -0.27 -11.87
C GLU A 37 22.10 -0.02 -11.92
N ALA A 38 21.56 0.84 -11.06
CA ALA A 38 20.13 1.00 -10.81
C ALA A 38 19.31 1.23 -12.09
N GLU A 39 19.74 2.13 -12.97
CA GLU A 39 18.99 2.43 -14.20
C GLU A 39 18.94 1.23 -15.16
N LEU A 40 20.06 0.53 -15.34
CA LEU A 40 20.11 -0.64 -16.20
C LEU A 40 19.27 -1.78 -15.62
N ALA A 41 19.41 -2.03 -14.31
CA ALA A 41 18.69 -3.09 -13.62
C ALA A 41 17.17 -2.85 -13.62
N LEU A 42 16.71 -1.63 -13.34
CA LEU A 42 15.28 -1.29 -13.25
C LEU A 42 14.57 -1.23 -14.62
N ARG A 43 15.33 -1.09 -15.71
CA ARG A 43 14.82 -1.22 -17.08
C ARG A 43 14.75 -2.67 -17.56
N ASP A 44 15.50 -3.59 -16.94
CA ASP A 44 15.38 -5.02 -17.19
C ASP A 44 14.13 -5.55 -16.48
N GLU A 45 13.09 -5.82 -17.27
CA GLU A 45 11.76 -6.17 -16.75
C GLU A 45 11.79 -7.46 -15.93
N ASP A 46 12.36 -8.54 -16.46
CA ASP A 46 12.36 -9.84 -15.81
C ASP A 46 13.15 -9.76 -14.50
N ARG A 47 14.36 -9.16 -14.55
CA ARG A 47 15.19 -8.96 -13.36
C ARG A 47 14.49 -8.12 -12.30
N THR A 48 13.78 -7.06 -12.70
CA THR A 48 13.09 -6.18 -11.75
C THR A 48 11.87 -6.86 -11.15
N ARG A 49 11.08 -7.58 -11.95
CA ARG A 49 9.92 -8.33 -11.46
C ARG A 49 10.33 -9.36 -10.42
N GLU A 50 11.43 -10.08 -10.67
CA GLU A 50 12.02 -11.00 -9.70
C GLU A 50 12.46 -10.29 -8.40
N ALA A 51 13.12 -9.14 -8.53
CA ALA A 51 13.57 -8.35 -7.38
C ALA A 51 12.40 -7.80 -6.55
N VAL A 52 11.34 -7.28 -7.19
CA VAL A 52 10.10 -6.85 -6.53
C VAL A 52 9.48 -7.99 -5.75
N LEU A 53 9.32 -9.16 -6.38
CA LEU A 53 8.73 -10.32 -5.71
C LEU A 53 9.58 -10.79 -4.52
N ALA A 54 10.91 -10.81 -4.67
CA ALA A 54 11.83 -11.18 -3.60
C ALA A 54 11.78 -10.19 -2.42
N ALA A 55 11.82 -8.89 -2.71
CA ALA A 55 11.74 -7.84 -1.70
C ALA A 55 10.40 -7.83 -0.96
N SER A 56 9.28 -8.02 -1.69
CA SER A 56 7.95 -8.16 -1.10
C SER A 56 7.84 -9.35 -0.14
N ARG A 57 8.39 -10.52 -0.50
CA ARG A 57 8.45 -11.69 0.40
C ARG A 57 9.31 -11.43 1.63
N ALA A 58 10.49 -10.83 1.45
CA ALA A 58 11.39 -10.49 2.55
C ALA A 58 10.75 -9.47 3.50
N HIS A 59 10.02 -8.48 2.97
CA HIS A 59 9.29 -7.50 3.75
C HIS A 59 8.20 -8.15 4.61
N LEU A 60 7.34 -8.99 4.02
CA LEU A 60 6.28 -9.67 4.77
C LEU A 60 6.86 -10.57 5.87
N ALA A 61 7.87 -11.38 5.57
CA ALA A 61 8.52 -12.22 6.58
C ALA A 61 9.13 -11.40 7.74
N ALA A 62 9.76 -10.26 7.42
CA ALA A 62 10.31 -9.37 8.43
C ALA A 62 9.22 -8.68 9.26
N ASP A 63 8.11 -8.28 8.64
CA ASP A 63 7.00 -7.65 9.33
C ASP A 63 6.27 -8.66 10.23
N ASP A 64 6.14 -9.91 9.80
CA ASP A 64 5.62 -11.01 10.62
C ASP A 64 6.49 -11.26 11.85
N ASP A 65 7.82 -11.27 11.70
CA ASP A 65 8.74 -11.36 12.84
C ASP A 65 8.55 -10.17 13.79
N ARG A 66 8.52 -8.95 13.27
CA ARG A 66 8.32 -7.72 14.06
C ARG A 66 7.00 -7.77 14.84
N ARG A 67 5.89 -8.08 14.18
CA ARG A 67 4.54 -8.14 14.79
C ARG A 67 4.44 -9.24 15.84
N ALA A 68 5.15 -10.35 15.65
CA ALA A 68 5.29 -11.39 16.65
C ALA A 68 6.31 -11.08 17.77
N GLY A 69 6.89 -9.88 17.80
CA GLY A 69 7.87 -9.45 18.80
C GLY A 69 9.24 -10.11 18.67
N ARG A 70 9.56 -10.71 17.52
CA ARG A 70 10.87 -11.25 17.18
C ARG A 70 11.72 -10.19 16.49
N VAL A 71 13.05 -10.36 16.52
CA VAL A 71 13.97 -9.50 15.78
C VAL A 71 14.08 -10.02 14.34
N PRO A 72 13.69 -9.24 13.31
CA PRO A 72 13.82 -9.67 11.93
C PRO A 72 15.30 -9.82 11.52
N ASP A 73 15.61 -10.81 10.69
CA ASP A 73 16.99 -11.09 10.23
C ASP A 73 17.28 -10.61 8.79
N THR A 74 16.28 -10.09 8.10
CA THR A 74 16.39 -9.61 6.72
C THR A 74 17.00 -8.20 6.65
N ALA A 75 17.71 -7.91 5.56
CA ALA A 75 18.29 -6.58 5.35
C ALA A 75 17.22 -5.48 5.19
N ILE A 76 16.03 -5.82 4.68
CA ILE A 76 14.94 -4.86 4.47
C ILE A 76 14.38 -4.30 5.79
N ALA A 77 14.49 -5.06 6.88
CA ALA A 77 14.06 -4.63 8.21
C ALA A 77 14.96 -3.54 8.83
N ALA A 78 16.20 -3.41 8.34
CA ALA A 78 17.12 -2.37 8.79
C ALA A 78 16.87 -1.01 8.12
N HIS A 79 15.99 -0.95 7.12
CA HIS A 79 15.68 0.28 6.41
C HIS A 79 14.89 1.25 7.32
N PRO A 80 15.21 2.57 7.34
CA PRO A 80 14.55 3.53 8.23
C PRO A 80 13.04 3.70 7.98
N ASP A 81 12.58 3.42 6.75
CA ASP A 81 11.16 3.48 6.38
C ASP A 81 10.39 2.17 6.72
N PHE A 82 11.05 1.16 7.29
CA PHE A 82 10.40 -0.09 7.68
C PHE A 82 9.56 0.10 8.97
N PRO A 83 8.34 -0.47 9.05
CA PRO A 83 7.69 -1.31 8.04
C PRO A 83 6.85 -0.52 7.01
N THR A 84 6.16 0.55 7.43
CA THR A 84 5.03 1.11 6.68
C THR A 84 5.46 1.81 5.39
N GLY A 85 6.44 2.73 5.43
CA GLY A 85 6.92 3.43 4.23
C GLY A 85 7.60 2.50 3.22
N MET A 86 8.26 1.46 3.73
CA MET A 86 8.81 0.36 2.93
C MET A 86 7.69 -0.43 2.23
N GLY A 87 6.61 -0.76 2.94
CA GLY A 87 5.42 -1.39 2.39
C GLY A 87 4.77 -0.56 1.28
N MET A 88 4.58 0.75 1.51
CA MET A 88 4.07 1.68 0.49
C MET A 88 4.93 1.68 -0.78
N SER A 89 6.26 1.70 -0.62
CA SER A 89 7.21 1.67 -1.74
C SER A 89 7.12 0.36 -2.53
N LEU A 90 6.99 -0.78 -1.85
CA LEU A 90 6.86 -2.10 -2.48
C LEU A 90 5.52 -2.26 -3.20
N ILE A 91 4.44 -1.69 -2.66
CA ILE A 91 3.15 -1.65 -3.35
C ILE A 91 3.28 -0.85 -4.65
N GLY A 92 3.87 0.35 -4.60
CA GLY A 92 4.13 1.17 -5.78
C GLY A 92 4.97 0.42 -6.83
N ALA A 93 6.03 -0.26 -6.41
CA ALA A 93 6.84 -1.10 -7.29
C ALA A 93 6.04 -2.30 -7.86
N GLY A 94 5.26 -3.00 -7.04
CA GLY A 94 4.39 -4.09 -7.47
C GLY A 94 3.40 -3.66 -8.56
N VAL A 95 2.79 -2.48 -8.41
CA VAL A 95 1.91 -1.91 -9.43
C VAL A 95 2.67 -1.52 -10.68
N LEU A 96 3.83 -0.86 -10.54
CA LEU A 96 4.61 -0.34 -11.65
C LEU A 96 5.19 -1.43 -12.56
N TRP A 97 5.63 -2.55 -11.99
CA TRP A 97 6.16 -3.71 -12.72
C TRP A 97 5.15 -4.86 -12.84
N GLU A 98 3.87 -4.62 -12.54
CA GLU A 98 2.78 -5.60 -12.64
C GLU A 98 3.06 -6.93 -11.89
N VAL A 99 3.70 -6.82 -10.73
CA VAL A 99 3.92 -7.91 -9.76
C VAL A 99 2.98 -7.68 -8.58
N THR A 100 1.71 -8.04 -8.76
CA THR A 100 0.64 -7.71 -7.80
C THR A 100 0.30 -8.83 -6.82
N ASP A 101 0.96 -9.99 -6.92
CA ASP A 101 0.62 -11.19 -6.13
C ASP A 101 0.62 -10.96 -4.61
N LEU A 102 1.48 -10.08 -4.11
CA LEU A 102 1.62 -9.79 -2.68
C LEU A 102 1.10 -8.40 -2.31
N VAL A 103 0.60 -7.63 -3.28
CA VAL A 103 0.09 -6.27 -3.04
C VAL A 103 -1.08 -6.26 -2.05
N PRO A 104 -2.09 -7.15 -2.12
CA PRO A 104 -3.19 -7.17 -1.15
C PRO A 104 -2.70 -7.35 0.29
N GLN A 105 -1.75 -8.25 0.52
CA GLN A 105 -1.21 -8.55 1.85
C GLN A 105 -0.43 -7.35 2.39
N ILE A 106 0.46 -6.75 1.59
CA ILE A 106 1.24 -5.58 2.00
C ILE A 106 0.32 -4.36 2.23
N ALA A 107 -0.65 -4.13 1.33
CA ALA A 107 -1.62 -3.04 1.45
C ALA A 107 -2.47 -3.17 2.72
N LEU A 108 -2.90 -4.38 3.09
CA LEU A 108 -3.59 -4.59 4.35
C LEU A 108 -2.71 -4.24 5.57
N ARG A 109 -1.42 -4.60 5.57
CA ARG A 109 -0.50 -4.23 6.66
C ARG A 109 -0.33 -2.72 6.79
N VAL A 110 -0.12 -2.04 5.66
CA VAL A 110 0.01 -0.58 5.61
C VAL A 110 -1.28 0.11 6.06
N ALA A 111 -2.45 -0.41 5.66
CA ALA A 111 -3.73 0.11 6.09
C ALA A 111 -3.92 0.01 7.62
N LYS A 112 -3.52 -1.11 8.23
CA LYS A 112 -3.56 -1.30 9.69
C LYS A 112 -2.66 -0.29 10.39
N ASP A 113 -1.41 -0.14 9.94
CA ASP A 113 -0.46 0.78 10.55
C ASP A 113 -1.00 2.22 10.55
N HIS A 114 -1.54 2.69 9.42
CA HIS A 114 -2.15 4.02 9.34
C HIS A 114 -3.39 4.17 10.24
N HIS A 115 -4.23 3.14 10.34
CA HIS A 115 -5.37 3.16 11.26
C HIS A 115 -4.92 3.21 12.73
N GLU A 116 -3.85 2.51 13.08
CA GLU A 116 -3.26 2.54 14.42
C GLU A 116 -2.65 3.91 14.75
N ASP A 117 -2.06 4.58 13.76
CA ASP A 117 -1.53 5.94 13.84
C ASP A 117 -2.63 7.03 13.79
N GLY A 118 -3.87 6.65 13.48
CA GLY A 118 -5.03 7.54 13.42
C GLY A 118 -5.21 8.27 12.07
N ASP A 119 -4.50 7.85 11.03
CA ASP A 119 -4.68 8.33 9.66
C ASP A 119 -5.73 7.49 8.91
N GLU A 120 -6.99 7.80 9.19
CA GLU A 120 -8.13 7.06 8.64
C GLU A 120 -8.28 7.21 7.11
N GLU A 121 -7.78 8.31 6.53
CA GLU A 121 -7.85 8.56 5.09
C GLU A 121 -6.86 7.69 4.32
N LEU A 122 -5.61 7.60 4.81
CA LEU A 122 -4.63 6.67 4.25
C LEU A 122 -5.01 5.21 4.51
N ALA A 123 -5.51 4.89 5.71
CA ALA A 123 -6.00 3.56 6.02
C ALA A 123 -7.10 3.11 5.04
N ALA A 124 -8.09 3.98 4.79
CA ALA A 124 -9.16 3.70 3.81
C ALA A 124 -8.61 3.51 2.39
N SER A 125 -7.64 4.33 1.99
CA SER A 125 -7.01 4.27 0.66
C SER A 125 -6.30 2.93 0.42
N PHE A 126 -5.52 2.47 1.39
CA PHE A 126 -4.85 1.17 1.30
C PHE A 126 -5.81 -0.01 1.43
N ALA A 127 -6.85 0.09 2.26
CA ALA A 127 -7.89 -0.93 2.32
C ALA A 127 -8.66 -1.07 0.99
N ALA A 128 -8.92 0.05 0.29
CA ALA A 128 -9.49 0.02 -1.05
C ALA A 128 -8.55 -0.64 -2.08
N MET A 129 -7.24 -0.45 -1.92
CA MET A 129 -6.24 -1.10 -2.76
C MET A 129 -6.23 -2.62 -2.60
N VAL A 130 -6.48 -3.13 -1.39
CA VAL A 130 -6.70 -4.57 -1.18
C VAL A 130 -7.84 -5.07 -2.06
N ALA A 131 -8.99 -4.38 -2.06
CA ALA A 131 -10.16 -4.79 -2.83
C ALA A 131 -9.90 -4.80 -4.35
N GLU A 132 -9.07 -3.89 -4.85
CA GLU A 132 -8.69 -3.80 -6.27
C GLU A 132 -7.80 -4.97 -6.72
N PHE A 133 -6.84 -5.37 -5.89
CA PHE A 133 -5.82 -6.35 -6.27
C PHE A 133 -6.08 -7.77 -5.75
N ALA A 134 -6.98 -7.95 -4.79
CA ALA A 134 -7.30 -9.26 -4.24
C ALA A 134 -7.88 -10.20 -5.32
N ARG A 135 -7.34 -11.42 -5.39
CA ARG A 135 -7.80 -12.47 -6.29
C ARG A 135 -8.56 -13.55 -5.53
N PRO A 136 -9.87 -13.71 -5.75
CA PRO A 136 -10.58 -14.87 -5.25
C PRO A 136 -10.13 -16.17 -5.94
N PRO A 137 -10.02 -17.31 -5.22
CA PRO A 137 -10.23 -17.45 -3.77
C PRO A 137 -8.95 -17.22 -2.93
N GLU A 138 -7.84 -16.89 -3.57
CA GLU A 138 -6.49 -16.84 -2.97
C GLU A 138 -6.39 -15.80 -1.85
N ASP A 139 -6.99 -14.64 -2.04
CA ASP A 139 -6.89 -13.49 -1.13
C ASP A 139 -8.18 -13.24 -0.33
N ASP A 140 -9.09 -14.21 -0.24
CA ASP A 140 -10.41 -14.02 0.36
C ASP A 140 -10.33 -13.49 1.79
N ALA A 141 -9.47 -14.09 2.62
CA ALA A 141 -9.30 -13.69 4.01
C ALA A 141 -8.73 -12.27 4.13
N VAL A 142 -7.77 -11.92 3.26
CA VAL A 142 -7.14 -10.60 3.20
C VAL A 142 -8.16 -9.53 2.77
N ALA A 143 -8.97 -9.83 1.76
CA ALA A 143 -10.02 -8.94 1.27
C ALA A 143 -11.10 -8.71 2.34
N TRP A 144 -11.55 -9.76 3.01
CA TRP A 144 -12.50 -9.65 4.11
C TRP A 144 -11.93 -8.93 5.33
N ALA A 145 -10.66 -9.16 5.65
CA ALA A 145 -9.96 -8.41 6.69
C ALA A 145 -9.94 -6.91 6.37
N ALA A 146 -9.68 -6.51 5.13
CA ALA A 146 -9.74 -5.10 4.71
C ALA A 146 -11.15 -4.51 4.86
N GLN A 147 -12.21 -5.26 4.56
CA GLN A 147 -13.59 -4.82 4.81
C GLN A 147 -13.87 -4.65 6.31
N SER A 148 -13.42 -5.59 7.13
CA SER A 148 -13.57 -5.48 8.59
C SER A 148 -12.83 -4.26 9.16
N LEU A 149 -11.65 -3.92 8.62
CA LEU A 149 -10.92 -2.69 8.98
C LEU A 149 -11.72 -1.43 8.62
N LEU A 150 -12.34 -1.39 7.43
CA LEU A 150 -13.13 -0.24 6.97
C LEU A 150 -14.32 0.06 7.90
N VAL A 151 -14.85 -0.92 8.65
CA VAL A 151 -15.87 -0.66 9.68
C VAL A 151 -15.31 0.24 10.78
N ASP A 152 -14.13 -0.07 11.31
CA ASP A 152 -13.48 0.70 12.36
C ASP A 152 -13.05 2.08 11.83
N VAL A 153 -12.50 2.13 10.62
CA VAL A 153 -12.12 3.38 9.92
C VAL A 153 -13.32 4.31 9.77
N PHE A 154 -14.44 3.83 9.22
CA PHE A 154 -15.64 4.66 9.05
C PHE A 154 -16.28 5.07 10.38
N THR A 155 -16.19 4.23 11.40
CA THR A 155 -16.66 4.57 12.74
C THR A 155 -15.87 5.75 13.30
N ARG A 156 -14.54 5.70 13.23
CA ARG A 156 -13.66 6.77 13.72
C ARG A 156 -13.74 8.04 12.87
N ALA A 157 -13.90 7.91 11.55
CA ALA A 157 -14.07 9.02 10.63
C ALA A 157 -15.47 9.67 10.69
N GLY A 158 -16.36 9.22 11.59
CA GLY A 158 -17.68 9.82 11.79
C GLY A 158 -18.70 9.51 10.68
N SER A 159 -18.56 8.35 10.03
CA SER A 159 -19.46 7.84 8.98
C SER A 159 -20.21 6.57 9.43
N PRO A 160 -21.04 6.62 10.50
CA PRO A 160 -21.65 5.43 11.10
C PRO A 160 -22.57 4.66 10.15
N ASP A 161 -23.30 5.35 9.26
CA ASP A 161 -24.18 4.68 8.29
C ASP A 161 -23.40 3.74 7.35
N ARG A 162 -22.15 4.10 7.01
CA ARG A 162 -21.27 3.27 6.18
C ARG A 162 -20.70 2.10 6.97
N ALA A 163 -20.28 2.36 8.22
CA ALA A 163 -19.82 1.32 9.13
C ALA A 163 -20.92 0.27 9.37
N ASP A 164 -22.16 0.69 9.62
CA ASP A 164 -23.31 -0.18 9.86
C ASP A 164 -23.72 -0.98 8.61
N ALA A 165 -23.59 -0.39 7.42
CA ALA A 165 -23.83 -1.11 6.18
C ALA A 165 -22.81 -2.25 6.01
N LEU A 166 -21.53 -1.94 6.23
CA LEU A 166 -20.45 -2.90 6.08
C LEU A 166 -20.46 -3.98 7.16
N ALA A 167 -20.76 -3.61 8.41
CA ALA A 167 -20.90 -4.56 9.52
C ALA A 167 -22.03 -5.59 9.27
N ARG A 168 -23.16 -5.15 8.68
CA ARG A 168 -24.23 -6.07 8.28
C ARG A 168 -23.83 -7.00 7.15
N ASP A 169 -23.04 -6.50 6.20
CA ASP A 169 -22.52 -7.32 5.10
C ASP A 169 -21.57 -8.41 5.61
N LEU A 170 -20.61 -8.04 6.48
CA LEU A 170 -19.72 -8.99 7.14
C LEU A 170 -20.50 -10.06 7.92
N ALA A 171 -21.51 -9.64 8.69
CA ALA A 171 -22.37 -10.56 9.43
C ALA A 171 -23.15 -11.51 8.51
N ALA A 172 -23.62 -11.03 7.35
CA ALA A 172 -24.32 -11.86 6.36
C ALA A 172 -23.41 -12.92 5.73
N HIS A 173 -22.10 -12.66 5.69
CA HIS A 173 -21.07 -13.56 5.14
C HIS A 173 -20.31 -14.35 6.20
N ALA A 174 -20.76 -14.32 7.47
CA ALA A 174 -20.12 -14.97 8.61
C ALA A 174 -18.65 -14.55 8.80
N VAL A 175 -18.34 -13.27 8.56
CA VAL A 175 -17.01 -12.68 8.73
C VAL A 175 -16.95 -11.90 10.05
N PRO A 176 -15.94 -12.13 10.91
CA PRO A 176 -15.76 -11.35 12.15
C PRO A 176 -15.47 -9.87 11.88
N LEU A 177 -16.05 -8.98 12.69
CA LEU A 177 -15.79 -7.52 12.58
C LEU A 177 -14.36 -7.12 12.95
N ASP A 178 -13.69 -7.94 13.76
CA ASP A 178 -12.33 -7.74 14.21
C ASP A 178 -11.30 -8.61 13.49
N LEU A 179 -11.68 -9.27 12.38
CA LEU A 179 -10.77 -10.08 11.55
C LEU A 179 -9.52 -9.30 11.14
N TRP A 180 -9.63 -7.99 10.90
CA TRP A 180 -8.48 -7.14 10.56
C TRP A 180 -7.40 -7.14 11.63
N ARG A 181 -7.70 -7.47 12.88
CA ARG A 181 -6.69 -7.50 13.95
C ARG A 181 -5.75 -8.69 13.84
N ASP A 182 -6.16 -9.75 13.13
CA ASP A 182 -5.32 -10.91 12.93
C ASP A 182 -4.16 -10.56 12.00
N ASP A 183 -2.93 -10.83 12.43
CA ASP A 183 -1.76 -10.60 11.60
C ASP A 183 -1.85 -11.41 10.31
N ASP A 184 -2.10 -12.71 10.41
CA ASP A 184 -2.37 -13.60 9.28
C ASP A 184 -3.86 -14.00 9.30
N PRO A 185 -4.75 -13.25 8.62
CA PRO A 185 -6.18 -13.46 8.72
C PRO A 185 -6.59 -14.80 8.10
N ALA A 186 -7.39 -15.56 8.84
CA ALA A 186 -7.99 -16.81 8.36
C ALA A 186 -9.51 -16.75 8.50
N LEU A 187 -10.22 -17.18 7.47
CA LEU A 187 -11.68 -17.21 7.50
C LEU A 187 -12.20 -18.42 8.29
N PRO A 188 -13.27 -18.25 9.09
CA PRO A 188 -14.09 -19.37 9.54
C PRO A 188 -14.54 -20.30 8.41
N ASP A 189 -14.69 -21.59 8.71
CA ASP A 189 -15.10 -22.62 7.74
C ASP A 189 -16.45 -22.33 7.05
N ASP A 190 -17.33 -21.56 7.71
CA ASP A 190 -18.65 -21.17 7.24
C ASP A 190 -18.66 -19.82 6.52
N SER A 191 -17.54 -19.09 6.48
CA SER A 191 -17.45 -17.84 5.74
C SER A 191 -17.54 -18.06 4.24
N MET A 192 -18.18 -17.11 3.56
CA MET A 192 -18.24 -17.12 2.11
C MET A 192 -16.93 -16.65 1.48
N ALA A 193 -16.64 -17.19 0.29
CA ALA A 193 -15.58 -16.69 -0.56
C ALA A 193 -15.79 -15.19 -0.90
N TRP A 194 -14.68 -14.46 -1.04
CA TRP A 194 -14.74 -13.08 -1.51
C TRP A 194 -15.24 -13.08 -2.95
N HIS A 195 -16.29 -12.33 -3.22
CA HIS A 195 -16.97 -12.36 -4.52
C HIS A 195 -16.58 -11.18 -5.43
N GLY A 196 -15.49 -10.50 -5.08
CA GLY A 196 -15.13 -9.21 -5.70
C GLY A 196 -16.10 -8.15 -5.21
N GLY A 197 -15.59 -7.18 -4.47
CA GLY A 197 -16.36 -6.07 -3.91
C GLY A 197 -16.94 -5.19 -5.01
N ALA A 198 -18.02 -5.64 -5.66
CA ALA A 198 -18.98 -4.69 -6.17
C ALA A 198 -19.57 -4.01 -4.92
N PHE A 199 -19.42 -2.70 -4.82
CA PHE A 199 -20.32 -1.88 -4.03
C PHE A 199 -21.75 -2.13 -4.55
N VAL A 200 -22.42 -3.18 -4.07
CA VAL A 200 -23.76 -3.57 -4.54
C VAL A 200 -24.80 -2.71 -3.81
N GLU A 201 -25.41 -1.81 -4.60
CA GLU A 201 -26.71 -1.15 -4.45
C GLU A 201 -27.07 -0.57 -3.07
N GLY A 202 -26.95 0.76 -2.96
CA GLY A 202 -27.54 1.51 -1.85
C GLY A 202 -27.02 2.93 -1.62
N MET A 203 -25.96 3.36 -2.31
CA MET A 203 -25.48 4.73 -2.18
C MET A 203 -26.37 5.69 -2.99
N PRO A 204 -27.06 6.67 -2.36
CA PRO A 204 -27.77 7.71 -3.10
C PRO A 204 -26.77 8.49 -3.99
N PRO A 205 -27.19 8.97 -5.17
CA PRO A 205 -26.30 9.64 -6.11
C PRO A 205 -25.67 10.87 -5.43
N ARG A 206 -24.34 10.87 -5.26
CA ARG A 206 -23.60 12.02 -4.74
C ARG A 206 -23.55 13.12 -5.80
N ARG A 207 -23.74 14.36 -5.37
CA ARG A 207 -24.24 15.49 -6.17
C ARG A 207 -23.16 16.31 -6.89
N ASP A 208 -21.91 15.84 -6.93
CA ASP A 208 -20.77 16.55 -7.53
C ASP A 208 -19.76 15.66 -8.31
N GLY A 209 -19.95 14.34 -8.32
CA GLY A 209 -19.42 13.46 -9.39
C GLY A 209 -17.90 13.30 -9.51
N ARG A 210 -17.09 13.62 -8.50
CA ARG A 210 -15.64 13.31 -8.51
C ARG A 210 -15.31 12.29 -7.43
N ALA A 211 -15.04 11.06 -7.85
CA ALA A 211 -14.22 10.14 -7.08
C ALA A 211 -12.75 10.46 -7.41
N LEU A 212 -11.84 10.33 -6.43
CA LEU A 212 -10.42 10.23 -6.75
C LEU A 212 -10.27 9.00 -7.64
N THR A 213 -9.98 9.25 -8.91
CA THR A 213 -9.60 8.21 -9.86
C THR A 213 -8.30 7.55 -9.41
N PHE A 214 -8.01 6.34 -9.88
CA PHE A 214 -6.70 5.69 -9.66
C PHE A 214 -5.52 6.63 -9.98
N GLU A 215 -5.68 7.47 -11.01
CA GLU A 215 -4.73 8.51 -11.39
C GLU A 215 -4.55 9.54 -10.27
N GLU A 216 -5.64 10.07 -9.72
CA GLU A 216 -5.57 11.04 -8.64
C GLU A 216 -5.10 10.41 -7.31
N ALA A 217 -5.39 9.14 -7.05
CA ALA A 217 -4.89 8.42 -5.87
C ALA A 217 -3.40 8.08 -6.00
N ALA A 218 -2.94 7.64 -7.18
CA ALA A 218 -1.54 7.39 -7.45
C ALA A 218 -0.73 8.69 -7.51
N GLU A 219 -1.27 9.77 -8.08
CA GLU A 219 -0.66 11.11 -8.03
C GLU A 219 -0.67 11.69 -6.63
N TYR A 220 -1.70 11.40 -5.82
CA TYR A 220 -1.73 11.81 -4.42
C TYR A 220 -0.70 11.06 -3.58
N VAL A 221 -0.56 9.74 -3.76
CA VAL A 221 0.51 8.96 -3.12
C VAL A 221 1.89 9.40 -3.62
N ASP A 222 2.07 9.65 -4.92
CA ASP A 222 3.33 10.19 -5.49
C ASP A 222 3.65 11.59 -4.94
N SER A 223 2.62 12.44 -4.76
CA SER A 223 2.74 13.76 -4.13
C SER A 223 3.09 13.65 -2.65
N LEU A 224 2.43 12.77 -1.89
CA LEU A 224 2.70 12.56 -0.47
C LEU A 224 4.11 11.99 -0.24
N LEU A 225 4.54 11.06 -1.09
CA LEU A 225 5.91 10.56 -1.09
C LEU A 225 6.89 11.68 -1.43
N THR A 226 6.61 12.51 -2.45
CA THR A 226 7.46 13.65 -2.83
C THR A 226 7.53 14.73 -1.76
N ASP A 227 6.43 15.03 -1.08
CA ASP A 227 6.39 16.04 -0.03
C ASP A 227 7.07 15.54 1.25
N SER A 228 6.89 14.26 1.61
CA SER A 228 7.68 13.61 2.67
C SER A 228 9.19 13.61 2.36
N LEU A 229 9.57 13.52 1.08
CA LEU A 229 10.96 13.65 0.65
C LEU A 229 11.49 15.07 0.85
N ARG A 230 10.72 16.09 0.47
CA ARG A 230 11.09 17.50 0.67
C ARG A 230 11.21 17.87 2.15
N GLU A 231 10.33 17.34 2.99
CA GLU A 231 10.38 17.58 4.44
C GLU A 231 11.65 16.97 5.05
N ARG A 232 12.03 15.75 4.65
CA ARG A 232 13.29 15.12 5.09
C ARG A 232 14.54 15.81 4.57
N GLU A 233 14.52 16.31 3.34
CA GLU A 233 15.62 17.12 2.78
C GLU A 233 15.76 18.45 3.53
N ALA A 234 14.65 19.09 3.90
CA ALA A 234 14.65 20.32 4.69
C ALA A 234 15.12 20.11 6.15
N GLU A 235 14.89 18.94 6.73
CA GLU A 235 15.39 18.57 8.06
C GLU A 235 16.87 18.16 8.04
N GLY A 236 17.37 17.61 6.92
CA GLY A 236 18.77 17.21 6.74
C GLY A 236 19.75 18.37 6.55
N ASP A 237 19.29 19.51 6.00
CA ASP A 237 20.13 20.68 5.71
C ASP A 237 20.33 21.63 6.92
N GLY A 238 19.71 21.33 8.06
CA GLY A 238 19.75 22.15 9.28
C GLY A 238 20.95 21.91 10.21
N THR A 239 21.81 20.92 9.93
CA THR A 239 22.95 20.59 10.82
C THR A 239 24.28 20.51 10.07
N GLY A 240 24.76 21.66 9.61
CA GLY A 240 26.08 21.72 9.00
C GLY A 240 26.60 23.10 8.61
N ASP A 241 26.65 24.07 9.52
CA ASP A 241 27.85 24.92 9.56
C ASP A 241 28.06 25.61 10.91
N GLY A 242 29.20 25.31 11.51
CA GLY A 242 29.77 26.11 12.57
C GLY A 242 31.27 25.95 12.52
N PRO A 243 32.01 27.06 12.41
CA PRO A 243 33.27 27.15 13.11
C PRO A 243 33.23 28.34 14.07
N GLY A 244 33.25 28.01 15.37
CA GLY A 244 33.56 28.95 16.42
C GLY A 244 35.00 29.44 16.28
N GLU A 245 35.13 30.66 15.79
CA GLU A 245 36.38 31.39 15.73
C GLU A 245 36.75 31.87 17.16
N ARG A 246 37.86 31.35 17.72
CA ARG A 246 38.49 31.94 18.91
C ARG A 246 39.46 33.04 18.46
N PRO A 247 39.50 34.18 19.15
CA PRO A 247 40.75 34.92 19.28
C PRO A 247 41.18 35.14 20.74
N ALA A 248 42.49 34.92 20.92
CA ALA A 248 43.46 35.35 21.94
C ALA A 248 42.98 35.76 23.35
#